data_AF-A0A0D2M7R1-F1
#
_entry.id   AF-A0A0D2M7R1-F1
#
_cell.length_a   1.000
_cell.length_b   1.000
_cell.length_c   1.000
_cell.angle_alpha   90.00
_cell.angle_beta   90.00
_cell.angle_gamma   90.00
#
_symmetry.space_group_name_H-M   'P 1'
#
loop_
_entity.id
_entity.type
_entity.pdbx_description
1 polymer ?
#
loop_
_entity_poly.entity_id
_entity_poly.type
_entity_poly.pdbx_seq_one_letter_code
_entity_poly.pdbx_strand_id
1 'polypeptide(L)'
;RPGRGGLARNGVYWYPVRLIMKTTEGWIVRWWRGNIFLEHTNYYPDQVSIIPVTDLVDSLWLDAPSRRSIRLGQWQHAHELKTSEDILADPRSVPYSKKIHDVLRPERDVLRRILLQEETANDNIPANQWLADMKKSRDSLIPYAGCLTLIERAQISNWFEKHVANGQHDMRHLWLGQLPIAHACTIYITAQLSSNEKYGKLGKQELLKKGWEAQLTGVPSLLMDIEVDKECLARLEEEMFEVSKRAGIAGYYQWGLDSGDHQYWWPYDDLPEHWNRYDYDENETQLVVMFNLLRYTHKYMTDINSIQLARWKLR
;
A
#
# COMPACT_ATOMS: atom_id res chain seq x y z
N ARG A 1 -22.82 -4.06 -2.99
CA ARG A 1 -22.39 -5.23 -3.84
C ARG A 1 -21.08 -5.78 -3.28
N PRO A 2 -20.80 -7.09 -3.41
CA PRO A 2 -19.49 -7.65 -3.05
C PRO A 2 -18.33 -6.86 -3.68
N GLY A 3 -17.22 -6.73 -2.96
CA GLY A 3 -16.03 -6.01 -3.42
C GLY A 3 -16.16 -4.48 -3.47
N ARG A 4 -17.17 -3.90 -2.80
CA ARG A 4 -17.24 -2.44 -2.56
C ARG A 4 -16.92 -2.12 -1.10
N GLY A 5 -16.39 -0.92 -0.88
CA GLY A 5 -16.34 -0.31 0.44
C GLY A 5 -17.72 0.14 0.90
N GLY A 6 -17.91 0.20 2.20
CA GLY A 6 -19.03 0.85 2.88
C GLY A 6 -18.62 1.24 4.29
N LEU A 7 -19.55 1.83 5.04
CA LEU A 7 -19.38 2.15 6.45
C LEU A 7 -20.25 1.22 7.29
N ALA A 8 -19.64 0.57 8.30
CA ALA A 8 -20.35 -0.21 9.30
C ALA A 8 -20.32 0.49 10.65
N ARG A 9 -21.42 0.40 11.39
CA ARG A 9 -21.56 1.00 12.70
C ARG A 9 -20.86 0.16 13.78
N ASN A 10 -20.07 0.81 14.62
CA ASN A 10 -19.51 0.25 15.85
C ASN A 10 -19.69 1.25 17.00
N GLY A 11 -20.62 0.96 17.91
CA GLY A 11 -21.06 1.90 18.93
C GLY A 11 -21.76 3.12 18.31
N VAL A 12 -21.23 4.32 18.57
CA VAL A 12 -21.76 5.59 18.05
C VAL A 12 -21.10 6.06 16.75
N TYR A 13 -20.04 5.37 16.31
CA TYR A 13 -19.24 5.76 15.16
C TYR A 13 -19.38 4.78 14.00
N TRP A 14 -19.06 5.27 12.80
CA TRP A 14 -19.10 4.52 11.55
C TRP A 14 -17.69 4.36 10.99
N TYR A 15 -17.29 3.14 10.65
CA TYR A 15 -15.94 2.83 10.17
C TYR A 15 -15.96 2.11 8.84
N PRO A 16 -14.92 2.28 8.00
CA PRO A 16 -14.84 1.62 6.72
C PRO A 16 -14.72 0.09 6.83
N VAL A 17 -15.42 -0.57 5.93
CA VAL A 17 -15.41 -2.02 5.74
C VAL A 17 -15.45 -2.35 4.25
N ARG A 18 -14.94 -3.53 3.87
CA ARG A 18 -15.20 -4.13 2.55
C ARG A 18 -16.34 -5.14 2.66
N LEU A 19 -17.32 -5.01 1.77
CA LEU A 19 -18.41 -5.98 1.63
C LEU A 19 -17.91 -7.25 0.93
N ILE A 20 -17.99 -8.40 1.61
CA ILE A 20 -17.60 -9.70 1.04
C ILE A 20 -18.82 -10.38 0.41
N MET A 21 -19.88 -10.55 1.18
CA MET A 21 -21.02 -11.38 0.78
C MET A 21 -22.28 -10.96 1.53
N LYS A 22 -23.43 -11.01 0.86
CA LYS A 22 -24.73 -10.82 1.51
C LYS A 22 -25.26 -12.17 1.99
N THR A 23 -25.79 -12.19 3.20
CA THR A 23 -26.42 -13.35 3.85
C THR A 23 -27.85 -13.01 4.28
N THR A 24 -28.56 -13.95 4.90
CA THR A 24 -29.89 -13.73 5.48
C THR A 24 -29.85 -12.83 6.72
N GLU A 25 -28.75 -12.87 7.48
CA GLU A 25 -28.59 -12.13 8.75
C GLU A 25 -27.99 -10.72 8.55
N GLY A 26 -27.40 -10.47 7.38
CA GLY A 26 -26.73 -9.20 7.09
C GLY A 26 -25.64 -9.36 6.03
N TRP A 27 -24.64 -8.48 6.06
CA TRP A 27 -23.47 -8.57 5.21
C TRP A 27 -22.28 -9.13 5.98
N ILE A 28 -21.61 -10.12 5.40
CA ILE A 28 -20.25 -10.46 5.81
C ILE A 28 -19.33 -9.37 5.28
N VAL A 29 -18.61 -8.72 6.19
CA VAL A 29 -17.69 -7.62 5.90
C VAL A 29 -16.32 -7.91 6.49
N ARG A 30 -15.28 -7.34 5.88
CA ARG A 30 -13.95 -7.24 6.48
C ARG A 30 -13.74 -5.80 6.95
N TRP A 31 -13.43 -5.61 8.22
CA TRP A 31 -13.10 -4.30 8.75
C TRP A 31 -11.78 -3.82 8.16
N TRP A 32 -11.71 -2.53 7.84
CA TRP A 32 -10.46 -1.95 7.38
C TRP A 32 -9.38 -2.10 8.45
N ARG A 33 -8.19 -2.54 8.04
CA ARG A 33 -7.05 -2.77 8.95
C ARG A 33 -6.50 -1.48 9.58
N GLY A 34 -6.76 -0.33 8.96
CA GLY A 34 -6.36 0.97 9.48
C GLY A 34 -7.40 1.57 10.43
N ASN A 35 -8.50 0.87 10.74
CA ASN A 35 -9.48 1.35 11.71
C ASN A 35 -8.85 1.48 13.10
N ILE A 36 -9.17 2.58 13.78
CA ILE A 36 -8.76 2.86 15.15
C ILE A 36 -10.04 2.87 15.99
N PHE A 37 -10.40 1.70 16.53
CA PHE A 37 -11.59 1.58 17.37
C PHE A 37 -11.34 2.15 18.78
N LEU A 38 -12.41 2.63 19.42
CA LEU A 38 -12.37 2.92 20.85
C LEU A 38 -12.19 1.64 21.68
N GLU A 39 -11.66 1.80 22.89
CA GLU A 39 -11.53 0.71 23.87
C GLU A 39 -12.90 0.08 24.17
N HIS A 40 -12.92 -1.23 24.43
CA HIS A 40 -14.13 -2.01 24.74
C HIS A 40 -15.15 -2.19 23.60
N THR A 41 -14.71 -2.14 22.35
CA THR A 41 -15.56 -2.54 21.21
C THR A 41 -15.44 -4.04 20.89
N ASN A 42 -16.47 -4.60 20.24
CA ASN A 42 -16.54 -6.02 19.89
C ASN A 42 -15.75 -6.38 18.62
N TYR A 43 -15.09 -5.41 17.99
CA TYR A 43 -14.45 -5.56 16.70
C TYR A 43 -12.98 -5.15 16.74
N TYR A 44 -12.17 -5.83 15.94
CA TYR A 44 -10.75 -5.56 15.77
C TYR A 44 -10.44 -5.22 14.31
N PRO A 45 -9.41 -4.42 14.04
CA PRO A 45 -9.01 -4.12 12.67
C PRO A 45 -8.69 -5.42 11.91
N ASP A 46 -9.00 -5.44 10.61
CA ASP A 46 -8.84 -6.60 9.73
C ASP A 46 -9.75 -7.83 10.03
N GLN A 47 -10.57 -7.78 11.07
CA GLN A 47 -11.51 -8.84 11.41
C GLN A 47 -12.60 -9.01 10.35
N VAL A 48 -13.10 -10.24 10.20
CA VAL A 48 -14.33 -10.53 9.44
C VAL A 48 -15.51 -10.68 10.40
N SER A 49 -16.63 -10.04 10.08
CA SER A 49 -17.86 -10.10 10.90
C SER A 49 -19.12 -10.01 10.06
N ILE A 50 -20.28 -10.34 10.65
CA ILE A 50 -21.59 -10.17 10.02
C ILE A 50 -22.22 -8.90 10.61
N ILE A 51 -22.60 -7.97 9.73
CA ILE A 51 -23.19 -6.68 10.10
C ILE A 51 -24.63 -6.60 9.57
N PRO A 52 -25.63 -6.26 10.41
CA PRO A 52 -26.99 -6.02 9.98
C PRO A 52 -27.07 -4.92 8.92
N VAL A 53 -28.03 -5.03 7.99
CA VAL A 53 -28.21 -4.00 6.94
C VAL A 53 -28.51 -2.62 7.52
N THR A 54 -29.14 -2.56 8.69
CA THR A 54 -29.44 -1.31 9.41
C THR A 54 -28.20 -0.59 9.95
N ASP A 55 -27.11 -1.33 10.15
CA ASP A 55 -25.82 -0.82 10.66
C ASP A 55 -24.79 -0.71 9.53
N LEU A 56 -25.25 -0.63 8.29
CA LEU A 56 -24.41 -0.56 7.10
C LEU A 56 -24.94 0.50 6.13
N VAL A 57 -24.05 1.40 5.71
CA VAL A 57 -24.31 2.36 4.63
C VAL A 57 -23.20 2.30 3.59
N ASP A 58 -23.48 2.77 2.38
CA ASP A 58 -22.45 2.97 1.37
C ASP A 58 -21.79 4.36 1.53
N SER A 59 -21.37 4.99 0.45
CA SER A 59 -20.83 6.35 0.46
C SER A 59 -21.92 7.42 0.64
N LEU A 60 -23.21 7.07 0.59
CA LEU A 60 -24.33 8.02 0.63
C LEU A 60 -24.16 9.12 -0.43
N TRP A 61 -23.77 8.70 -1.64
CA TRP A 61 -23.55 9.59 -2.78
C TRP A 61 -24.80 10.43 -3.06
N LEU A 62 -24.63 11.76 -3.20
CA LEU A 62 -25.71 12.74 -3.36
C LEU A 62 -26.71 12.86 -2.18
N ASP A 63 -26.49 12.17 -1.06
CA ASP A 63 -27.37 12.20 0.11
C ASP A 63 -26.74 13.01 1.26
N ALA A 64 -26.86 14.33 1.17
CA ALA A 64 -26.33 15.25 2.18
C ALA A 64 -26.97 15.05 3.58
N PRO A 65 -28.31 14.95 3.73
CA PRO A 65 -28.94 14.76 5.03
C PRO A 65 -28.42 13.53 5.78
N SER A 66 -28.28 12.39 5.10
CA SER A 66 -27.79 11.17 5.73
C SER A 66 -26.33 11.29 6.15
N ARG A 67 -25.45 11.90 5.33
CA ARG A 67 -24.04 12.16 5.70
C ARG A 67 -23.91 13.02 6.97
N ARG A 68 -24.74 14.07 7.08
CA ARG A 68 -24.75 14.97 8.26
C ARG A 68 -25.11 14.26 9.55
N SER A 69 -25.91 13.20 9.47
CA SER A 69 -26.31 12.38 10.62
C SER A 69 -25.27 11.34 11.08
N ILE A 70 -24.14 11.21 10.36
CA ILE A 70 -23.16 10.15 10.61
C ILE A 70 -21.87 10.72 11.21
N ARG A 71 -21.52 10.19 12.39
CA ARG A 71 -20.23 10.43 13.03
C ARG A 71 -19.23 9.37 12.58
N LEU A 72 -18.21 9.79 11.85
CA LEU A 72 -17.12 8.92 11.41
C LEU A 72 -16.20 8.54 12.58
N GLY A 73 -15.87 7.25 12.65
CA GLY A 73 -14.78 6.73 13.47
C GLY A 73 -13.43 7.12 12.88
N GLN A 74 -12.33 6.88 13.59
CA GLN A 74 -10.99 7.18 13.10
C GLN A 74 -10.41 6.02 12.30
N TRP A 75 -9.75 6.30 11.18
CA TRP A 75 -8.97 5.32 10.44
C TRP A 75 -7.78 5.95 9.70
N GLN A 76 -6.80 5.12 9.34
CA GLN A 76 -5.75 5.48 8.39
C GLN A 76 -6.30 5.44 6.97
N HIS A 77 -6.20 6.54 6.23
CA HIS A 77 -6.71 6.65 4.86
C HIS A 77 -5.99 5.70 3.90
N ALA A 78 -6.67 5.33 2.80
CA ALA A 78 -6.09 4.42 1.82
C ALA A 78 -4.81 4.98 1.19
N HIS A 79 -4.77 6.29 0.93
CA HIS A 79 -3.64 6.95 0.27
C HIS A 79 -2.40 7.09 1.17
N GLU A 80 -2.56 7.01 2.50
CA GLU A 80 -1.45 7.06 3.47
C GLU A 80 -0.67 5.75 3.53
N LEU A 81 -1.23 4.67 3.00
CA LEU A 81 -0.56 3.39 2.96
C LEU A 81 0.48 3.36 1.85
N LYS A 82 1.69 2.98 2.25
CA LYS A 82 2.78 2.68 1.33
C LYS A 82 2.31 1.71 0.23
N THR A 83 2.50 2.12 -1.01
CA THR A 83 2.31 1.30 -2.19
C THR A 83 3.43 0.24 -2.31
N SER A 84 3.25 -0.71 -3.21
CA SER A 84 4.33 -1.63 -3.61
C SER A 84 5.57 -0.87 -4.08
N GLU A 85 5.36 0.22 -4.81
CA GLU A 85 6.39 1.11 -5.32
C GLU A 85 7.13 1.80 -4.18
N ASP A 86 6.42 2.33 -3.18
CA ASP A 86 7.02 2.96 -2.00
C ASP A 86 7.87 1.96 -1.20
N ILE A 87 7.38 0.73 -1.04
CA ILE A 87 8.08 -0.34 -0.33
C ILE A 87 9.35 -0.75 -1.09
N LEU A 88 9.27 -0.92 -2.41
CA LEU A 88 10.39 -1.36 -3.24
C LEU A 88 11.42 -0.26 -3.54
N ALA A 89 11.00 1.01 -3.56
CA ALA A 89 11.87 2.17 -3.76
C ALA A 89 12.78 2.44 -2.55
N ASP A 90 12.38 2.05 -1.34
CA ASP A 90 13.25 2.06 -0.17
C ASP A 90 13.66 0.64 0.25
N PRO A 91 14.84 0.16 -0.17
CA PRO A 91 15.42 -1.10 0.29
C PRO A 91 15.47 -1.29 1.81
N ARG A 92 15.36 -0.24 2.62
CA ARG A 92 15.36 -0.33 4.10
C ARG A 92 13.98 -0.60 4.70
N SER A 93 12.92 -0.53 3.90
CA SER A 93 11.53 -0.66 4.35
C SER A 93 11.25 -2.01 5.01
N VAL A 94 11.89 -3.08 4.54
CA VAL A 94 11.69 -4.45 5.02
C VAL A 94 13.04 -5.11 5.28
N PRO A 95 13.37 -5.47 6.55
CA PRO A 95 14.59 -6.19 6.87
C PRO A 95 14.65 -7.57 6.20
N TYR A 96 15.80 -7.94 5.65
CA TYR A 96 15.98 -9.26 5.06
C TYR A 96 15.89 -10.39 6.09
N SER A 97 15.39 -11.56 5.65
CA SER A 97 15.32 -12.76 6.48
C SER A 97 16.64 -13.55 6.46
N LYS A 98 16.83 -14.42 7.47
CA LYS A 98 17.96 -15.37 7.51
C LYS A 98 18.01 -16.24 6.25
N LYS A 99 16.85 -16.70 5.77
CA LYS A 99 16.73 -17.51 4.54
C LYS A 99 17.34 -16.79 3.32
N ILE A 100 17.00 -15.51 3.12
CA ILE A 100 17.56 -14.72 2.01
C ILE A 100 19.06 -14.54 2.19
N HIS A 101 19.51 -14.27 3.42
CA HIS A 101 20.93 -14.13 3.70
C HIS A 101 21.72 -15.40 3.37
N ASP A 102 21.25 -16.57 3.80
CA ASP A 102 21.93 -17.85 3.60
C ASP A 102 21.99 -18.23 2.10
N VAL A 103 20.97 -17.87 1.32
CA VAL A 103 20.92 -18.12 -0.13
C VAL A 103 21.81 -17.17 -0.93
N LEU A 104 21.81 -15.88 -0.62
CA LEU A 104 22.53 -14.87 -1.42
C LEU A 104 24.00 -14.71 -1.03
N ARG A 105 24.36 -14.98 0.23
CA ARG A 105 25.73 -14.80 0.75
C ARG A 105 26.80 -15.53 -0.08
N PRO A 106 26.62 -16.79 -0.53
CA PRO A 106 27.62 -17.48 -1.34
C PRO A 106 27.92 -16.80 -2.68
N GLU A 107 26.96 -16.05 -3.22
CA GLU A 107 27.04 -15.39 -4.54
C GLU A 107 27.37 -13.88 -4.42
N ARG A 108 27.69 -13.40 -3.21
CA ARG A 108 27.95 -11.97 -2.94
C ARG A 108 29.01 -11.38 -3.87
N ASP A 109 30.11 -12.08 -4.06
CA ASP A 109 31.25 -11.56 -4.82
C ASP A 109 30.90 -11.49 -6.32
N VAL A 110 30.14 -12.45 -6.85
CA VAL A 110 29.59 -12.40 -8.22
C VAL A 110 28.66 -11.20 -8.37
N LEU A 111 27.71 -11.01 -7.45
CA LEU A 111 26.80 -9.86 -7.46
C LEU A 111 27.54 -8.52 -7.41
N ARG A 112 28.63 -8.46 -6.64
CA ARG A 112 29.49 -7.27 -6.54
C ARG A 112 30.20 -6.98 -7.86
N ARG A 113 30.78 -8.00 -8.52
CA ARG A 113 31.39 -7.84 -9.84
C ARG A 113 30.38 -7.34 -10.87
N ILE A 114 29.15 -7.86 -10.84
CA ILE A 114 28.07 -7.40 -11.72
C ILE A 114 27.74 -5.92 -11.47
N LEU A 115 27.60 -5.51 -10.19
CA LEU A 115 27.35 -4.12 -9.81
C LEU A 115 28.45 -3.17 -10.31
N LEU A 116 29.72 -3.58 -10.15
CA LEU A 116 30.89 -2.79 -10.54
C LEU A 116 31.22 -2.89 -12.03
N GLN A 117 30.39 -3.58 -12.81
CA GLN A 117 30.58 -3.84 -14.24
C GLN A 117 31.93 -4.49 -14.59
N GLU A 118 32.47 -5.28 -13.67
CA GLU A 118 33.69 -6.06 -13.90
C GLU A 118 33.46 -7.20 -14.90
N GLU A 119 34.56 -7.77 -15.39
CA GLU A 119 34.51 -8.89 -16.32
C GLU A 119 33.87 -10.11 -15.64
N THR A 120 32.78 -10.58 -16.26
CA THR A 120 31.88 -11.63 -15.72
C THR A 120 31.70 -12.75 -16.75
N ALA A 121 32.62 -12.87 -17.72
CA ALA A 121 32.51 -13.82 -18.84
C ALA A 121 32.44 -15.29 -18.38
N ASN A 122 33.02 -15.61 -17.23
CA ASN A 122 32.98 -16.94 -16.63
C ASN A 122 31.78 -17.16 -15.69
N ASP A 123 31.03 -16.10 -15.37
CA ASP A 123 29.89 -16.17 -14.46
C ASP A 123 28.62 -16.52 -15.24
N ASN A 124 27.88 -17.53 -14.78
CA ASN A 124 26.62 -17.92 -15.41
C ASN A 124 25.49 -16.97 -15.00
N ILE A 125 25.30 -15.90 -15.78
CA ILE A 125 24.30 -14.85 -15.53
C ILE A 125 23.27 -14.85 -16.67
N PRO A 126 22.18 -15.64 -16.57
CA PRO A 126 21.19 -15.75 -17.65
C PRO A 126 20.55 -14.42 -18.07
N ALA A 127 20.33 -13.52 -17.13
CA ALA A 127 19.79 -12.18 -17.40
C ALA A 127 20.72 -11.33 -18.28
N ASN A 128 22.04 -11.50 -18.15
CA ASN A 128 23.03 -10.80 -18.98
C ASN A 128 23.00 -11.33 -20.42
N GLN A 129 22.85 -12.65 -20.60
CA GLN A 129 22.65 -13.26 -21.92
C GLN A 129 21.36 -12.74 -22.57
N TRP A 130 20.26 -12.67 -21.82
CA TRP A 130 19.00 -12.14 -22.33
C TRP A 130 19.10 -10.68 -22.79
N LEU A 131 19.83 -9.83 -22.07
CA LEU A 131 20.09 -8.45 -22.51
C LEU A 131 20.88 -8.41 -23.81
N ALA A 132 21.91 -9.24 -23.94
CA ALA A 132 22.71 -9.35 -25.17
C ALA A 132 21.86 -9.80 -26.36
N ASP A 133 21.01 -10.82 -26.17
CA ASP A 133 20.10 -11.34 -27.21
C ASP A 133 19.08 -10.26 -27.64
N MET A 134 18.63 -9.43 -26.70
CA MET A 134 17.74 -8.29 -26.94
C MET A 134 18.47 -7.05 -27.48
N LYS A 135 19.79 -7.10 -27.66
CA LYS A 135 20.65 -5.97 -28.05
C LYS A 135 20.49 -4.76 -27.11
N LYS A 136 20.32 -5.03 -25.82
CA LYS A 136 20.19 -4.04 -24.75
C LYS A 136 21.47 -3.95 -23.92
N SER A 137 21.71 -2.76 -23.38
CA SER A 137 22.83 -2.47 -22.49
C SER A 137 22.60 -3.02 -21.07
N ARG A 138 23.67 -3.17 -20.27
CA ARG A 138 23.60 -3.74 -18.90
C ARG A 138 22.84 -2.87 -17.89
N ASP A 139 22.71 -1.57 -18.17
CA ASP A 139 21.95 -0.57 -17.42
C ASP A 139 20.47 -0.52 -17.82
N SER A 140 20.05 -1.31 -18.81
CA SER A 140 18.64 -1.40 -19.21
C SER A 140 17.77 -1.99 -18.09
N LEU A 141 16.56 -1.47 -17.96
CA LEU A 141 15.56 -1.96 -17.01
C LEU A 141 15.19 -3.43 -17.29
N ILE A 142 15.16 -4.24 -16.23
CA ILE A 142 14.70 -5.63 -16.23
C ILE A 142 13.47 -5.72 -15.30
N PRO A 143 12.25 -5.55 -15.84
CA PRO A 143 11.02 -5.44 -15.05
C PRO A 143 10.46 -6.81 -14.59
N TYR A 144 11.30 -7.85 -14.56
CA TYR A 144 10.85 -9.23 -14.30
C TYR A 144 11.31 -9.68 -12.92
N ALA A 145 10.36 -10.02 -12.06
CA ALA A 145 10.62 -10.55 -10.72
C ALA A 145 9.98 -11.94 -10.47
N GLY A 146 9.36 -12.54 -11.49
CA GLY A 146 8.78 -13.87 -11.40
C GLY A 146 7.66 -13.99 -10.38
N CYS A 147 7.68 -15.11 -9.66
CA CYS A 147 6.74 -15.44 -8.59
C CYS A 147 7.11 -14.87 -7.21
N LEU A 148 8.10 -13.97 -7.13
CA LEU A 148 8.53 -13.42 -5.84
C LEU A 148 7.47 -12.48 -5.26
N THR A 149 7.16 -12.67 -3.99
CA THR A 149 6.25 -11.77 -3.27
C THR A 149 6.86 -10.37 -3.12
N LEU A 150 6.01 -9.34 -2.89
CA LEU A 150 6.48 -7.99 -2.56
C LEU A 150 7.50 -7.98 -1.42
N ILE A 151 7.26 -8.75 -0.38
CA ILE A 151 8.13 -8.87 0.79
C ILE A 151 9.48 -9.50 0.41
N GLU A 152 9.49 -10.59 -0.36
CA GLU A 152 10.76 -11.20 -0.78
C GLU A 152 11.58 -10.26 -1.66
N ARG A 153 10.94 -9.55 -2.60
CA ARG A 153 11.60 -8.53 -3.43
C ARG A 153 12.23 -7.42 -2.56
N ALA A 154 11.47 -6.87 -1.60
CA ALA A 154 11.96 -5.84 -0.68
C ALA A 154 13.13 -6.35 0.18
N GLN A 155 13.04 -7.58 0.68
CA GLN A 155 14.10 -8.21 1.46
C GLN A 155 15.38 -8.48 0.65
N ILE A 156 15.25 -8.91 -0.61
CA ILE A 156 16.40 -9.08 -1.51
C ILE A 156 17.09 -7.72 -1.74
N SER A 157 16.31 -6.66 -2.02
CA SER A 157 16.84 -5.30 -2.14
C SER A 157 17.55 -4.83 -0.86
N ASN A 158 16.96 -5.08 0.32
CA ASN A 158 17.58 -4.76 1.62
C ASN A 158 18.94 -5.45 1.79
N TRP A 159 18.99 -6.75 1.49
CA TRP A 159 20.22 -7.53 1.59
C TRP A 159 21.28 -7.05 0.60
N PHE A 160 20.87 -6.79 -0.64
CA PHE A 160 21.76 -6.33 -1.71
C PHE A 160 22.40 -4.99 -1.36
N GLU A 161 21.60 -4.02 -0.90
CA GLU A 161 22.11 -2.72 -0.46
C GLU A 161 23.17 -2.89 0.64
N LYS A 162 22.88 -3.71 1.66
CA LYS A 162 23.77 -3.87 2.80
C LYS A 162 25.06 -4.61 2.48
N HIS A 163 25.00 -5.68 1.68
CA HIS A 163 26.11 -6.63 1.52
C HIS A 163 26.82 -6.56 0.17
N VAL A 164 26.16 -6.05 -0.87
CA VAL A 164 26.76 -5.91 -2.22
C VAL A 164 27.16 -4.46 -2.46
N ALA A 165 26.25 -3.51 -2.21
CA ALA A 165 26.52 -2.08 -2.32
C ALA A 165 27.17 -1.45 -1.06
N ASN A 166 27.49 -2.26 -0.04
CA ASN A 166 28.10 -1.80 1.22
C ASN A 166 27.35 -0.65 1.92
N GLY A 167 26.02 -0.57 1.78
CA GLY A 167 25.20 0.49 2.33
C GLY A 167 25.26 1.83 1.57
N GLN A 168 25.84 1.86 0.37
CA GLN A 168 25.93 3.07 -0.46
C GLN A 168 24.59 3.34 -1.18
N HIS A 169 23.81 4.27 -0.63
CA HIS A 169 22.47 4.60 -1.13
C HIS A 169 22.47 5.35 -2.47
N ASP A 170 23.53 6.11 -2.74
CA ASP A 170 23.77 6.80 -4.00
C ASP A 170 23.93 5.82 -5.17
N MET A 171 24.40 4.59 -4.92
CA MET A 171 24.51 3.55 -5.94
C MET A 171 23.18 2.91 -6.36
N ARG A 172 22.04 3.25 -5.73
CA ARG A 172 20.72 2.64 -6.05
C ARG A 172 20.38 2.67 -7.54
N HIS A 173 20.72 3.75 -8.23
CA HIS A 173 20.47 3.91 -9.67
C HIS A 173 21.25 2.93 -10.57
N LEU A 174 22.28 2.25 -10.04
CA LEU A 174 23.11 1.26 -10.75
C LEU A 174 22.63 -0.18 -10.60
N TRP A 175 21.64 -0.43 -9.75
CA TRP A 175 21.17 -1.80 -9.51
C TRP A 175 19.67 -1.93 -9.33
N LEU A 176 18.97 -0.90 -8.87
CA LEU A 176 17.53 -0.96 -8.68
C LEU A 176 16.85 -1.08 -10.06
N GLY A 177 16.13 -2.19 -10.26
CA GLY A 177 15.48 -2.52 -11.54
C GLY A 177 16.43 -2.96 -12.66
N GLN A 178 17.73 -3.14 -12.40
CA GLN A 178 18.74 -3.47 -13.42
C GLN A 178 19.32 -4.88 -13.23
N LEU A 179 20.31 -5.23 -14.05
CA LEU A 179 20.97 -6.54 -14.06
C LEU A 179 21.41 -7.07 -12.68
N PRO A 180 22.03 -6.28 -11.78
CA PRO A 180 22.54 -6.83 -10.52
C PRO A 180 21.43 -7.39 -9.61
N ILE A 181 20.34 -6.63 -9.41
CA ILE A 181 19.23 -7.10 -8.57
C ILE A 181 18.42 -8.18 -9.26
N ALA A 182 18.28 -8.12 -10.59
CA ALA A 182 17.60 -9.16 -11.35
C ALA A 182 18.32 -10.51 -11.18
N HIS A 183 19.66 -10.52 -11.16
CA HIS A 183 20.42 -11.74 -10.91
C HIS A 183 20.28 -12.25 -9.47
N ALA A 184 20.22 -11.35 -8.47
CA ALA A 184 19.93 -11.74 -7.09
C ALA A 184 18.55 -12.43 -6.97
N CYS A 185 17.52 -11.90 -7.64
CA CYS A 185 16.22 -12.55 -7.75
C CYS A 185 16.33 -13.94 -8.40
N THR A 186 17.09 -14.07 -9.50
CA THR A 186 17.32 -15.36 -10.18
C THR A 186 17.94 -16.39 -9.23
N ILE A 187 18.97 -16.00 -8.47
CA ILE A 187 19.64 -16.88 -7.49
C ILE A 187 18.63 -17.37 -6.45
N TYR A 188 17.82 -16.46 -5.89
CA TYR A 188 16.85 -16.82 -4.87
C TYR A 188 15.74 -17.73 -5.40
N ILE A 189 15.17 -17.44 -6.59
CA ILE A 189 14.21 -18.33 -7.26
C ILE A 189 14.83 -19.70 -7.53
N THR A 190 16.09 -19.74 -7.96
CA THR A 190 16.82 -20.99 -8.21
C THR A 190 16.92 -21.86 -6.95
N ALA A 191 17.21 -21.26 -5.80
CA ALA A 191 17.26 -21.97 -4.52
C ALA A 191 15.88 -22.52 -4.08
N GLN A 192 14.80 -21.81 -4.42
CA GLN A 192 13.44 -22.32 -4.21
C GLN A 192 13.15 -23.52 -5.11
N LEU A 193 13.53 -23.45 -6.39
CA LEU A 193 13.35 -24.56 -7.33
C LEU A 193 14.18 -25.79 -6.96
N SER A 194 15.41 -25.62 -6.47
CA SER A 194 16.27 -26.75 -6.09
C SER A 194 15.73 -27.54 -4.89
N SER A 195 14.81 -26.96 -4.12
CA SER A 195 14.12 -27.66 -3.03
C SER A 195 13.09 -28.68 -3.53
N ASN A 196 12.75 -28.65 -4.82
CA ASN A 196 11.82 -29.59 -5.45
C ASN A 196 12.60 -30.74 -6.11
N GLU A 197 12.22 -31.99 -5.79
CA GLU A 197 12.86 -33.21 -6.29
C GLU A 197 12.99 -33.26 -7.83
N LYS A 198 12.05 -32.65 -8.56
CA LYS A 198 12.07 -32.57 -10.03
C LYS A 198 13.35 -31.91 -10.56
N TYR A 199 13.91 -30.96 -9.83
CA TYR A 199 15.08 -30.19 -10.24
C TYR A 199 16.37 -30.63 -9.53
N GLY A 200 16.29 -31.55 -8.57
CA GLY A 200 17.45 -31.97 -7.75
C GLY A 200 18.58 -32.66 -8.51
N LYS A 201 18.35 -33.08 -9.77
CA LYS A 201 19.36 -33.71 -10.64
C LYS A 201 20.05 -32.73 -11.60
N LEU A 202 19.56 -31.49 -11.71
CA LEU A 202 20.09 -30.51 -12.64
C LEU A 202 21.41 -29.92 -12.14
N GLY A 203 22.32 -29.64 -13.07
CA GLY A 203 23.55 -28.92 -12.74
C GLY A 203 23.27 -27.47 -12.33
N LYS A 204 24.20 -26.83 -11.59
CA LYS A 204 24.07 -25.43 -11.13
C LYS A 204 23.72 -24.46 -12.27
N GLN A 205 24.32 -24.66 -13.45
CA GLN A 205 24.07 -23.78 -14.60
C GLN A 205 22.66 -23.93 -15.18
N GLU A 206 22.19 -25.17 -15.31
CA GLU A 206 20.83 -25.47 -15.80
C GLU A 206 19.78 -24.99 -14.80
N LEU A 207 20.04 -25.17 -13.49
CA LEU A 207 19.20 -24.65 -12.43
C LEU A 207 19.05 -23.13 -12.50
N LEU A 208 20.15 -22.40 -12.68
CA LEU A 208 20.11 -20.94 -12.84
C LEU A 208 19.33 -20.50 -14.09
N LYS A 209 19.47 -21.21 -15.22
CA LYS A 209 18.66 -20.95 -16.41
C LYS A 209 17.17 -21.18 -16.14
N LYS A 210 16.82 -22.26 -15.42
CA LYS A 210 15.43 -22.52 -14.99
C LYS A 210 14.91 -21.47 -14.02
N GLY A 211 15.74 -20.99 -13.09
CA GLY A 211 15.40 -19.88 -12.20
C GLY A 211 15.11 -18.59 -12.98
N TRP A 212 15.90 -18.30 -14.00
CA TRP A 212 15.68 -17.14 -14.88
C TRP A 212 14.42 -17.30 -15.75
N GLU A 213 14.19 -18.48 -16.31
CA GLU A 213 12.94 -18.79 -17.02
C GLU A 213 11.72 -18.57 -16.11
N ALA A 214 11.78 -19.04 -14.86
CA ALA A 214 10.73 -18.81 -13.86
C ALA A 214 10.61 -17.34 -13.47
N GLN A 215 11.69 -16.56 -13.49
CA GLN A 215 11.65 -15.11 -13.27
C GLN A 215 10.98 -14.36 -14.44
N LEU A 216 11.26 -14.76 -15.67
CA LEU A 216 10.70 -14.16 -16.89
C LEU A 216 9.23 -14.51 -17.12
N THR A 217 8.90 -15.79 -16.94
CA THR A 217 7.58 -16.36 -17.26
C THR A 217 6.66 -16.43 -16.05
N GLY A 218 7.23 -16.40 -14.85
CA GLY A 218 6.47 -16.23 -13.63
C GLY A 218 5.78 -14.90 -13.74
N VAL A 219 4.45 -14.94 -13.90
CA VAL A 219 3.63 -13.74 -13.82
C VAL A 219 3.91 -13.17 -12.43
N PRO A 220 4.55 -11.99 -12.29
CA PRO A 220 4.34 -11.23 -11.07
C PRO A 220 2.85 -10.97 -11.16
N SER A 221 2.07 -11.73 -10.41
CA SER A 221 0.64 -11.62 -10.53
C SER A 221 0.34 -10.16 -10.27
N LEU A 222 -0.06 -9.42 -11.31
CA LEU A 222 -0.55 -8.05 -11.15
C LEU A 222 -1.69 -8.06 -10.12
N LEU A 223 -2.35 -9.21 -9.93
CA LEU A 223 -3.34 -9.50 -8.89
C LEU A 223 -2.75 -9.77 -7.48
N MET A 224 -1.45 -9.96 -7.32
CA MET A 224 -0.77 -10.17 -6.02
C MET A 224 -0.29 -8.85 -5.40
N ASP A 225 -0.02 -7.84 -6.23
CA ASP A 225 0.29 -6.49 -5.76
C ASP A 225 -0.97 -5.60 -5.64
N ILE A 226 -2.11 -6.01 -6.22
CA ILE A 226 -3.40 -5.32 -6.00
C ILE A 226 -3.91 -5.66 -4.60
N GLU A 227 -3.77 -4.67 -3.72
CA GLU A 227 -4.37 -4.70 -2.41
C GLU A 227 -5.86 -4.35 -2.49
N VAL A 228 -6.70 -5.38 -2.65
CA VAL A 228 -8.16 -5.24 -2.84
C VAL A 228 -8.82 -4.39 -1.74
N ASP A 229 -8.41 -4.59 -0.48
CA ASP A 229 -8.96 -3.84 0.65
C ASP A 229 -8.63 -2.34 0.53
N LYS A 230 -7.40 -1.99 0.09
CA LYS A 230 -6.96 -0.60 -0.13
C LYS A 230 -7.71 0.03 -1.30
N GLU A 231 -7.89 -0.67 -2.42
CA GLU A 231 -8.62 -0.16 -3.57
C GLU A 231 -10.11 0.06 -3.25
N CYS A 232 -10.71 -0.86 -2.48
CA CYS A 232 -12.10 -0.72 -2.02
C CYS A 232 -12.27 0.51 -1.14
N LEU A 233 -11.33 0.76 -0.22
CA LEU A 233 -11.35 1.94 0.63
C LEU A 233 -11.09 3.21 -0.19
N ALA A 234 -10.09 3.25 -1.06
CA ALA A 234 -9.77 4.43 -1.86
C ALA A 234 -10.98 4.92 -2.69
N ARG A 235 -11.73 3.99 -3.28
CA ARG A 235 -12.97 4.31 -4.02
C ARG A 235 -14.09 4.80 -3.09
N LEU A 236 -14.23 4.20 -1.91
CA LEU A 236 -15.19 4.65 -0.91
C LEU A 236 -14.86 6.08 -0.46
N GLU A 237 -13.59 6.35 -0.15
CA GLU A 237 -13.12 7.67 0.30
C GLU A 237 -13.27 8.73 -0.79
N GLU A 238 -12.96 8.42 -2.05
CA GLU A 238 -13.25 9.32 -3.17
C GLU A 238 -14.76 9.64 -3.22
N GLU A 239 -15.63 8.64 -3.16
CA GLU A 239 -17.08 8.87 -3.15
C GLU A 239 -17.53 9.66 -1.89
N MET A 240 -16.89 9.47 -0.74
CA MET A 240 -17.24 10.14 0.52
C MET A 240 -16.77 11.60 0.58
N PHE A 241 -15.61 11.91 0.01
CA PHE A 241 -14.89 13.16 0.27
C PHE A 241 -14.59 13.99 -0.98
N GLU A 242 -14.93 13.51 -2.17
CA GLU A 242 -14.83 14.32 -3.36
C GLU A 242 -15.70 15.57 -3.25
N VAL A 243 -15.09 16.70 -3.60
CA VAL A 243 -15.75 17.99 -3.68
C VAL A 243 -15.83 18.37 -5.15
N SER A 244 -17.01 18.21 -5.73
CA SER A 244 -17.28 18.49 -7.14
C SER A 244 -18.75 18.70 -7.43
N LYS A 245 -19.05 19.28 -8.60
CA LYS A 245 -20.41 19.43 -9.09
C LYS A 245 -21.15 18.10 -9.21
N ARG A 246 -20.45 17.01 -9.56
CA ARG A 246 -21.06 15.66 -9.66
C ARG A 246 -21.40 15.06 -8.29
N ALA A 247 -20.67 15.43 -7.24
CA ALA A 247 -20.94 15.01 -5.87
C ALA A 247 -22.08 15.83 -5.24
N GLY A 248 -22.39 16.99 -5.83
CA GLY A 248 -23.43 17.92 -5.39
C GLY A 248 -23.23 18.35 -3.93
N ILE A 249 -24.33 18.75 -3.28
CA ILE A 249 -24.29 19.26 -1.89
C ILE A 249 -23.62 18.27 -0.93
N ALA A 250 -23.79 16.96 -1.15
CA ALA A 250 -23.26 15.90 -0.30
C ALA A 250 -21.72 15.87 -0.26
N GLY A 251 -21.04 16.33 -1.32
CA GLY A 251 -19.58 16.39 -1.41
C GLY A 251 -18.94 17.52 -0.59
N TYR A 252 -19.70 18.57 -0.25
CA TYR A 252 -19.17 19.73 0.48
C TYR A 252 -19.09 19.51 1.98
N TYR A 253 -18.27 18.54 2.40
CA TYR A 253 -17.88 18.38 3.79
C TYR A 253 -19.06 18.11 4.75
N GLN A 254 -20.03 17.33 4.30
CA GLN A 254 -21.30 17.15 5.00
C GLN A 254 -21.27 16.14 6.14
N TRP A 255 -20.23 15.33 6.28
CA TRP A 255 -20.18 14.29 7.32
C TRP A 255 -20.24 14.88 8.74
N GLY A 256 -21.15 14.35 9.58
CA GLY A 256 -21.22 14.64 11.01
C GLY A 256 -21.80 16.00 11.44
N LEU A 257 -22.14 16.89 10.51
CA LEU A 257 -22.56 18.27 10.84
C LEU A 257 -23.79 18.37 11.74
N ASP A 258 -24.70 17.37 11.72
CA ASP A 258 -25.91 17.36 12.55
C ASP A 258 -25.84 16.38 13.73
N SER A 259 -24.74 15.63 13.87
CA SER A 259 -24.58 14.59 14.90
C SER A 259 -23.39 14.81 15.83
N GLY A 260 -22.64 15.90 15.63
CA GLY A 260 -21.51 16.28 16.46
C GLY A 260 -20.20 15.64 16.02
N ASP A 261 -19.18 15.82 16.85
CA ASP A 261 -17.79 15.54 16.46
C ASP A 261 -17.56 14.09 16.04
N HIS A 262 -16.67 13.90 15.08
CA HIS A 262 -16.09 12.58 14.77
C HIS A 262 -15.29 12.02 15.96
N GLN A 263 -14.66 10.86 15.82
CA GLN A 263 -13.82 10.27 16.87
C GLN A 263 -12.52 11.06 17.07
N TYR A 264 -12.64 12.31 17.54
CA TYR A 264 -11.54 13.23 17.88
C TYR A 264 -10.50 13.40 16.77
N TRP A 265 -10.94 13.41 15.51
CA TRP A 265 -10.11 13.58 14.33
C TRP A 265 -10.85 14.32 13.22
N TRP A 266 -10.10 14.80 12.21
CA TRP A 266 -10.65 15.50 11.06
C TRP A 266 -10.53 14.61 9.81
N PRO A 267 -11.64 14.03 9.30
CA PRO A 267 -11.61 13.06 8.19
C PRO A 267 -11.28 13.71 6.83
N TYR A 268 -11.16 15.04 6.77
CA TYR A 268 -10.81 15.78 5.57
C TYR A 268 -9.37 16.32 5.60
N ASP A 269 -8.55 15.89 6.57
CA ASP A 269 -7.16 16.29 6.61
C ASP A 269 -6.33 15.50 5.61
N ASP A 270 -5.34 16.17 5.00
CA ASP A 270 -4.40 15.60 4.04
C ASP A 270 -5.01 14.77 2.88
N LEU A 271 -6.27 15.02 2.53
CA LEU A 271 -6.92 14.36 1.40
C LEU A 271 -6.24 14.68 0.05
N PRO A 272 -6.26 13.75 -0.93
CA PRO A 272 -5.69 13.98 -2.25
C PRO A 272 -6.27 15.22 -2.94
N GLU A 273 -5.41 16.15 -3.37
CA GLU A 273 -5.82 17.43 -3.96
C GLU A 273 -6.75 17.27 -5.16
N HIS A 274 -6.55 16.23 -5.97
CA HIS A 274 -7.35 15.95 -7.16
C HIS A 274 -8.80 15.52 -6.87
N TRP A 275 -9.18 15.26 -5.61
CA TRP A 275 -10.57 15.07 -5.19
C TRP A 275 -11.33 16.39 -5.09
N ASN A 276 -10.62 17.52 -5.07
CA ASN A 276 -11.21 18.84 -5.24
C ASN A 276 -11.18 19.20 -6.73
N ARG A 277 -12.36 19.22 -7.37
CA ARG A 277 -12.48 19.48 -8.82
C ARG A 277 -12.59 20.95 -9.18
N TYR A 278 -12.82 21.82 -8.19
CA TYR A 278 -12.98 23.27 -8.37
C TYR A 278 -14.03 23.67 -9.41
N ASP A 279 -15.04 22.82 -9.64
CA ASP A 279 -16.10 22.99 -10.65
C ASP A 279 -17.45 23.43 -10.04
N TYR A 280 -17.39 24.13 -8.91
CA TYR A 280 -18.53 24.48 -8.07
C TYR A 280 -19.44 25.55 -8.69
N ASP A 281 -20.73 25.49 -8.40
CA ASP A 281 -21.66 26.58 -8.70
C ASP A 281 -21.49 27.72 -7.67
N GLU A 282 -21.75 28.98 -8.07
CA GLU A 282 -21.49 30.17 -7.23
C GLU A 282 -22.17 30.12 -5.84
N ASN A 283 -23.35 29.50 -5.76
CA ASN A 283 -24.09 29.32 -4.51
C ASN A 283 -23.43 28.31 -3.55
N GLU A 284 -22.66 27.36 -4.08
CA GLU A 284 -22.00 26.30 -3.32
C GLU A 284 -20.59 26.72 -2.84
N THR A 285 -20.01 27.75 -3.48
CA THR A 285 -18.75 28.40 -3.04
C THR A 285 -18.81 28.86 -1.59
N GLN A 286 -19.98 29.31 -1.11
CA GLN A 286 -20.15 29.72 0.29
C GLN A 286 -19.96 28.56 1.27
N LEU A 287 -20.37 27.34 0.90
CA LEU A 287 -20.17 26.14 1.74
C LEU A 287 -18.69 25.79 1.84
N VAL A 288 -17.95 25.90 0.74
CA VAL A 288 -16.49 25.68 0.72
C VAL A 288 -15.75 26.72 1.56
N VAL A 289 -16.12 28.01 1.44
CA VAL A 289 -15.54 29.09 2.25
C VAL A 289 -15.83 28.90 3.73
N MET A 290 -17.07 28.56 4.10
CA MET A 290 -17.46 28.28 5.47
C MET A 290 -16.69 27.09 6.05
N PHE A 291 -16.50 26.03 5.25
CA PHE A 291 -15.69 24.89 5.65
C PHE A 291 -14.22 25.26 5.89
N ASN A 292 -13.61 26.03 4.99
CA ASN A 292 -12.22 26.47 5.15
C ASN A 292 -12.03 27.32 6.43
N LEU A 293 -13.02 28.14 6.79
CA LEU A 293 -13.03 28.86 8.06
C LEU A 293 -13.13 27.92 9.26
N LEU A 294 -13.99 26.89 9.21
CA LEU A 294 -14.14 25.87 10.26
C LEU A 294 -12.87 25.03 10.42
N ARG A 295 -12.22 24.64 9.32
CA ARG A 295 -10.94 23.92 9.34
C ARG A 295 -9.86 24.78 10.01
N TYR A 296 -9.79 26.06 9.67
CA TYR A 296 -8.86 27.00 10.28
C TYR A 296 -9.10 27.07 11.79
N THR A 297 -10.33 27.35 12.24
CA THR A 297 -10.63 27.46 13.68
C THR A 297 -10.38 26.15 14.44
N HIS A 298 -10.67 24.99 13.86
CA HIS A 298 -10.37 23.70 14.47
C HIS A 298 -8.87 23.49 14.67
N LYS A 299 -8.04 23.78 13.66
CA LYS A 299 -6.58 23.70 13.74
C LYS A 299 -6.00 24.57 14.87
N TYR A 300 -6.49 25.81 15.01
CA TYR A 300 -6.07 26.67 16.12
C TYR A 300 -6.53 26.17 17.48
N MET A 301 -7.71 25.55 17.60
CA MET A 301 -8.18 24.98 18.86
C MET A 301 -7.40 23.72 19.26
N THR A 302 -7.03 22.86 18.30
CA THR A 302 -6.15 21.71 18.57
C THR A 302 -4.74 22.14 18.96
N ASP A 303 -4.20 23.20 18.36
CA ASP A 303 -2.90 23.76 18.72
C ASP A 303 -2.90 24.43 20.10
N ILE A 304 -3.99 25.11 20.49
CA ILE A 304 -4.13 25.67 21.83
C ILE A 304 -4.24 24.55 22.88
N ASN A 305 -5.00 23.50 22.59
CA ASN A 305 -5.14 22.35 23.50
C ASN A 305 -3.83 21.56 23.63
N SER A 306 -3.05 21.41 22.56
CA SER A 306 -1.72 20.77 22.61
C SER A 306 -0.71 21.60 23.41
N ILE A 307 -0.76 22.94 23.30
CA ILE A 307 0.02 23.88 24.13
C ILE A 307 -0.40 23.80 25.61
N GLN A 308 -1.69 23.67 25.91
CA GLN A 308 -2.16 23.50 27.29
C GLN A 308 -1.80 22.13 27.89
N LEU A 309 -1.86 21.05 27.11
CA LEU A 309 -1.38 19.73 27.53
C LEU A 309 0.13 19.71 27.78
N ALA A 310 0.92 20.41 26.96
CA ALA A 310 2.36 20.55 27.17
C ALA A 310 2.68 21.34 28.46
N ARG A 311 1.87 22.35 28.79
CA ARG A 311 1.99 23.13 30.05
C ARG A 311 1.56 22.35 31.29
N TRP A 312 0.66 21.37 31.16
CA TRP A 312 0.25 20.49 32.25
C TRP A 312 1.29 19.40 32.55
N LYS A 313 2.05 18.92 31.55
CA LYS A 313 3.15 17.95 31.73
C LYS A 313 4.44 18.55 32.28
N LEU A 314 4.54 19.89 32.35
CA LEU A 314 5.68 20.64 32.88
C LEU A 314 5.43 21.20 34.29
N ARG A 315 4.38 20.77 34.99
CA ARG A 315 4.12 21.09 36.41
C ARG A 315 4.30 19.88 37.28
#